data_AF-A0A8T7CC13-F1
#
_entry.id   AF-A0A8T7CC13-F1
#
_cell.length_a   1.000
_cell.length_b   1.000
_cell.length_c   1.000
_cell.angle_alpha   90.00
_cell.angle_beta   90.00
_cell.angle_gamma   90.00
#
_symmetry.space_group_name_H-M   'P 1'
#
loop_
_entity.id
_entity.type
_entity.pdbx_description
1 polymer ?
#
loop_
_entity_poly.entity_id
_entity_poly.type
_entity_poly.pdbx_seq_one_letter_code
_entity_poly.pdbx_strand_id
1 'polypeptide(L)'
;MSKTTNTPGGAAMTPLDVDARKMISVLFFSLVAFEVFFVLADAIINVERLTDLGPIRRFFNITREDGVASWFAVTQTWMLGLTATFLFVVMRANGAERWRRVGWAIIAVFLLYMAMDDGSKFHERVGSAVKELIKGDDDDSRQIGFFPSYTWQLVFLPIFGSFGLFILWFLNKELQVARDKLMVVAAVGLLVLAVVADFFEGLDMDHPINLHGWIKQTWDLSTYQVRHYSKSIEEFMEMLSMTFLWIVFLRHLTQISPSIDLRFRNVPTG
;
A
#
# COMPACT_ATOMS: atom_id res chain seq x y z
N MET A 1 58.27 -0.55 -36.06
CA MET A 1 57.97 -1.05 -34.70
C MET A 1 56.68 -0.39 -34.23
N SER A 2 55.55 -1.05 -34.43
CA SER A 2 54.24 -0.61 -33.92
C SER A 2 54.01 -1.27 -32.57
N LYS A 3 53.86 -0.46 -31.51
CA LYS A 3 53.46 -0.94 -30.19
C LYS A 3 51.96 -1.12 -30.18
N THR A 4 51.51 -2.37 -30.31
CA THR A 4 50.16 -2.79 -29.95
C THR A 4 49.99 -2.64 -28.45
N THR A 5 49.19 -1.65 -28.04
CA THR A 5 48.75 -1.50 -26.66
C THR A 5 47.70 -2.57 -26.38
N ASN A 6 48.12 -3.67 -25.76
CA ASN A 6 47.22 -4.63 -25.13
C ASN A 6 46.49 -3.93 -23.99
N THR A 7 45.22 -3.59 -24.21
CA THR A 7 44.30 -3.23 -23.13
C THR A 7 44.05 -4.50 -22.29
N PRO A 8 44.30 -4.48 -20.97
CA PRO A 8 44.07 -5.64 -20.12
C PRO A 8 42.57 -5.92 -19.97
N GLY A 9 42.18 -7.17 -20.24
CA GLY A 9 41.00 -7.88 -19.73
C GLY A 9 39.78 -7.03 -19.36
N GLY A 10 38.97 -6.67 -20.36
CA GLY A 10 37.58 -6.28 -20.10
C GLY A 10 36.85 -7.49 -19.51
N ALA A 11 36.43 -7.40 -18.24
CA ALA A 11 35.57 -8.41 -17.64
C ALA A 11 34.38 -8.67 -18.57
N ALA A 12 34.15 -9.93 -18.92
CA ALA A 12 33.07 -10.31 -19.82
C ALA A 12 31.73 -9.85 -19.20
N MET A 13 31.09 -8.84 -19.80
CA MET A 13 29.72 -8.51 -19.46
C MET A 13 28.86 -9.73 -19.80
N THR A 14 28.19 -10.29 -18.80
CA THR A 14 27.20 -11.35 -19.01
C THR A 14 25.84 -10.67 -19.08
N PRO A 15 25.30 -10.42 -20.29
CA PRO A 15 23.99 -9.80 -20.42
C PRO A 15 22.92 -10.75 -19.86
N LEU A 16 22.07 -10.24 -18.96
CA LEU A 16 20.87 -10.92 -18.51
C LEU A 16 19.68 -10.32 -19.26
N ASP A 17 19.11 -11.09 -20.19
CA ASP A 17 17.90 -10.70 -20.91
C ASP A 17 16.67 -11.13 -20.09
N VAL A 18 15.78 -10.19 -19.82
CA VAL A 18 14.59 -10.39 -18.99
C VAL A 18 13.36 -9.89 -19.74
N ASP A 19 12.41 -10.78 -20.00
CA ASP A 19 11.08 -10.40 -20.48
C ASP A 19 10.30 -9.72 -19.34
N ALA A 20 10.46 -8.40 -19.26
CA ALA A 20 9.83 -7.58 -18.24
C ALA A 20 8.30 -7.67 -18.27
N ARG A 21 7.70 -7.82 -19.46
CA ARG A 21 6.24 -7.93 -19.60
C ARG A 21 5.74 -9.22 -18.96
N LYS A 22 6.37 -10.35 -19.27
CA LYS A 22 6.03 -11.64 -18.67
C LYS A 22 6.26 -11.61 -17.17
N MET A 23 7.39 -11.08 -16.71
CA MET A 23 7.71 -10.98 -15.27
C MET A 23 6.68 -10.16 -14.50
N ILE A 24 6.31 -8.97 -15.01
CA ILE A 24 5.29 -8.11 -14.41
C ILE A 24 3.93 -8.80 -14.41
N SER A 25 3.56 -9.51 -15.47
CA SER A 25 2.32 -10.28 -15.51
C SER A 25 2.30 -11.41 -14.48
N VAL A 26 3.38 -12.19 -14.36
CA VAL A 26 3.50 -13.24 -13.35
C VAL A 26 3.41 -12.65 -11.95
N LEU A 27 4.09 -11.54 -11.68
CA LEU A 27 4.02 -10.84 -10.40
C LEU A 27 2.59 -10.41 -10.09
N PHE A 28 1.90 -9.75 -11.04
CA PHE A 28 0.51 -9.32 -10.85
C PHE A 28 -0.41 -10.47 -10.43
N PHE A 29 -0.41 -11.57 -11.19
CA PHE A 29 -1.28 -12.70 -10.88
C PHE A 29 -0.87 -13.40 -9.58
N SER A 30 0.42 -13.42 -9.25
CA SER A 30 0.90 -13.99 -7.98
C SER A 30 0.43 -13.16 -6.79
N LEU A 31 0.55 -11.83 -6.84
CA LEU A 31 0.09 -10.95 -5.76
C LEU A 31 -1.41 -11.10 -5.54
N VAL A 32 -2.23 -11.00 -6.60
CA VAL A 32 -3.68 -11.18 -6.51
C VAL A 32 -4.04 -12.57 -5.98
N ALA A 33 -3.32 -13.62 -6.39
CA ALA A 33 -3.55 -14.97 -5.88
C ALA A 33 -3.27 -15.08 -4.37
N PHE A 34 -2.23 -14.41 -3.87
CA PHE A 34 -1.95 -14.35 -2.42
C PHE A 34 -3.02 -13.54 -1.67
N GLU A 35 -3.43 -12.39 -2.19
CA GLU A 35 -4.49 -11.56 -1.61
C GLU A 35 -5.80 -12.34 -1.47
N VAL A 36 -6.23 -13.02 -2.54
CA VAL A 36 -7.41 -13.90 -2.52
C VAL A 36 -7.21 -15.08 -1.56
N PHE A 37 -6.02 -15.68 -1.55
CA PHE A 37 -5.70 -16.77 -0.62
C PHE A 37 -5.86 -16.32 0.84
N PHE A 38 -5.43 -15.11 1.22
CA PHE A 38 -5.59 -14.63 2.59
C PHE A 38 -7.05 -14.46 2.99
N VAL A 39 -7.89 -13.91 2.12
CA VAL A 39 -9.34 -13.80 2.36
C VAL A 39 -9.97 -15.18 2.54
N LEU A 40 -9.64 -16.14 1.66
CA LEU A 40 -10.20 -17.49 1.73
C LEU A 40 -9.69 -18.26 2.95
N ALA A 41 -8.39 -18.15 3.26
CA ALA A 41 -7.79 -18.78 4.42
C ALA A 41 -8.40 -18.25 5.71
N ASP A 42 -8.62 -16.94 5.81
CA ASP A 42 -9.30 -16.32 6.94
C ASP A 42 -10.75 -16.82 7.08
N ALA A 43 -11.54 -16.83 5.99
CA ALA A 43 -12.91 -17.33 6.02
C ALA A 43 -12.98 -18.79 6.51
N ILE A 44 -12.12 -19.67 5.99
CA ILE A 44 -12.09 -21.08 6.37
C ILE A 44 -11.59 -21.28 7.81
N ILE A 45 -10.53 -20.59 8.22
CA ILE A 45 -9.88 -20.83 9.52
C ILE A 45 -10.60 -20.10 10.65
N ASN A 46 -10.98 -18.84 10.44
CA ASN A 46 -11.54 -17.99 11.49
C ASN A 46 -13.05 -18.00 11.54
N VAL A 47 -13.73 -17.98 10.39
CA VAL A 47 -15.20 -17.95 10.34
C VAL A 47 -15.79 -19.34 10.46
N GLU A 48 -15.38 -20.28 9.58
CA GLU A 48 -15.83 -21.68 9.62
C GLU A 48 -15.16 -22.49 10.75
N ARG A 49 -14.21 -21.89 11.48
CA ARG A 49 -13.52 -22.48 12.63
C ARG A 49 -12.89 -23.85 12.30
N LEU A 50 -12.14 -23.95 11.21
CA LEU A 50 -11.41 -25.17 10.85
C LEU A 50 -10.53 -25.72 11.99
N THR A 51 -10.04 -24.86 12.88
CA THR A 51 -9.26 -25.24 14.06
C THR A 51 -9.58 -24.34 15.25
N ASP A 52 -9.53 -24.89 16.46
CA ASP A 52 -9.66 -24.12 17.71
C ASP A 52 -8.32 -23.58 18.24
N LEU A 53 -7.21 -23.86 17.54
CA LEU A 53 -5.88 -23.38 17.92
C LEU A 53 -5.78 -21.86 17.70
N GLY A 54 -5.92 -21.10 18.78
CA GLY A 54 -5.85 -19.63 18.80
C GLY A 54 -4.66 -19.04 18.03
N PRO A 55 -3.42 -19.57 18.15
CA PRO A 55 -2.27 -19.06 17.38
C PRO A 55 -2.44 -19.19 15.86
N ILE A 56 -2.99 -20.30 15.36
CA ILE A 56 -3.20 -20.52 13.91
C ILE A 56 -4.27 -19.57 13.39
N ARG A 57 -5.38 -19.45 14.15
CA ARG A 57 -6.45 -18.50 13.85
C ARG A 57 -5.95 -17.08 13.75
N ARG A 58 -5.17 -16.63 14.74
CA ARG A 58 -4.52 -15.32 14.75
C ARG A 58 -3.60 -15.11 13.55
N PHE A 59 -2.80 -16.12 13.22
CA PHE A 59 -1.83 -16.04 12.11
C PHE A 59 -2.50 -15.84 10.74
N PHE A 60 -3.64 -16.50 10.50
CA PHE A 60 -4.42 -16.37 9.25
C PHE A 60 -5.59 -15.38 9.34
N ASN A 61 -5.68 -14.60 10.41
CA ASN A 61 -6.71 -13.58 10.51
C ASN A 61 -6.28 -12.33 9.73
N ILE A 62 -6.93 -12.09 8.60
CA ILE A 62 -6.66 -10.92 7.74
C ILE A 62 -7.06 -9.60 8.41
N THR A 63 -8.05 -9.61 9.31
CA THR A 63 -8.54 -8.42 10.04
C THR A 63 -7.62 -8.04 11.20
N ARG A 64 -6.41 -8.59 11.25
CA ARG A 64 -5.43 -8.35 12.29
C ARG A 64 -4.11 -7.89 11.69
N GLU A 65 -3.59 -6.83 12.28
CA GLU A 65 -2.29 -6.25 11.89
C GLU A 65 -1.06 -7.02 12.40
N ASP A 66 -1.23 -8.24 12.92
CA ASP A 66 -0.11 -9.11 13.34
C ASP A 66 -0.11 -10.50 12.67
N GLY A 67 -1.00 -10.69 11.68
CA GLY A 67 -1.11 -11.90 10.89
C GLY A 67 -0.23 -11.89 9.63
N VAL A 68 -0.18 -13.03 8.94
CA VAL A 68 0.62 -13.19 7.72
C VAL A 68 0.20 -12.26 6.58
N ALA A 69 -1.10 -11.95 6.51
CA ALA A 69 -1.64 -11.03 5.50
C ALA A 69 -1.13 -9.59 5.73
N SER A 70 -1.09 -9.13 6.98
CA SER A 70 -0.53 -7.82 7.32
C SER A 70 0.96 -7.74 7.00
N TRP A 71 1.75 -8.78 7.31
CA TRP A 71 3.16 -8.86 6.90
C TRP A 71 3.33 -8.75 5.37
N PHE A 72 2.46 -9.42 4.62
CA PHE A 72 2.46 -9.33 3.16
C PHE A 72 2.13 -7.91 2.69
N ALA A 73 1.05 -7.30 3.21
CA ALA A 73 0.63 -5.94 2.86
C ALA A 73 1.74 -4.92 3.12
N VAL A 74 2.34 -4.94 4.32
CA VAL A 74 3.47 -4.06 4.69
C VAL A 74 4.65 -4.27 3.75
N THR A 75 5.01 -5.52 3.46
CA THR A 75 6.13 -5.84 2.56
C THR A 75 5.85 -5.34 1.13
N GLN A 76 4.62 -5.51 0.65
CA GLN A 76 4.18 -5.07 -0.66
C GLN A 76 4.26 -3.53 -0.77
N THR A 77 3.73 -2.79 0.22
CA THR A 77 3.83 -1.33 0.28
C THR A 77 5.27 -0.86 0.36
N TRP A 78 6.12 -1.56 1.13
CA TRP A 78 7.55 -1.26 1.22
C TRP A 78 8.26 -1.44 -0.14
N MET A 79 8.01 -2.56 -0.83
CA MET A 79 8.59 -2.82 -2.16
C MET A 79 8.10 -1.83 -3.21
N LEU A 80 6.84 -1.40 -3.12
CA LEU A 80 6.30 -0.32 -3.93
C LEU A 80 7.04 1.00 -3.67
N GLY A 81 7.29 1.36 -2.41
CA GLY A 81 8.09 2.53 -2.01
C GLY A 81 9.55 2.47 -2.50
N LEU A 82 10.19 1.29 -2.42
CA LEU A 82 11.52 1.08 -2.98
C LEU A 82 11.54 1.20 -4.51
N THR A 83 10.49 0.71 -5.18
CA THR A 83 10.34 0.86 -6.64
C THR A 83 10.19 2.34 -7.02
N ALA A 84 9.41 3.11 -6.28
CA ALA A 84 9.29 4.55 -6.45
C ALA A 84 10.62 5.28 -6.20
N THR A 85 11.39 4.83 -5.21
CA THR A 85 12.74 5.35 -4.92
C THR A 85 13.67 5.07 -6.10
N PHE A 86 13.61 3.88 -6.67
CA PHE A 86 14.40 3.52 -7.84
C PHE A 86 14.01 4.34 -9.08
N LEU A 87 12.71 4.57 -9.30
CA LEU A 87 12.22 5.49 -10.32
C LEU A 87 12.80 6.90 -10.14
N PHE A 88 12.81 7.43 -8.92
CA PHE A 88 13.45 8.72 -8.63
C PHE A 88 14.94 8.72 -9.02
N VAL A 89 15.69 7.68 -8.67
CA VAL A 89 17.12 7.56 -9.01
C VAL A 89 17.32 7.52 -10.53
N VAL A 90 16.53 6.71 -11.25
CA VAL A 90 16.59 6.61 -12.72
C VAL A 90 16.27 7.95 -13.36
N MET A 91 15.21 8.64 -12.92
CA MET A 91 14.85 9.97 -13.42
C MET A 91 15.97 10.99 -13.19
N ARG A 92 16.64 10.91 -12.04
CA ARG A 92 17.79 11.76 -11.73
C ARG A 92 18.97 11.46 -12.65
N ALA A 93 19.29 10.18 -12.87
CA ALA A 93 20.39 9.75 -13.73
C ALA A 93 20.17 10.15 -15.19
N ASN A 94 18.93 10.07 -15.67
CA ASN A 94 18.55 10.43 -17.03
C ASN A 94 18.38 11.95 -17.25
N GLY A 95 18.70 12.78 -16.26
CA GLY A 95 18.60 14.24 -16.38
C GLY A 95 17.15 14.75 -16.51
N ALA A 96 16.16 14.01 -16.02
CA ALA A 96 14.76 14.40 -16.12
C ALA A 96 14.48 15.76 -15.43
N GLU A 97 13.41 16.41 -15.88
CA GLU A 97 12.97 17.68 -15.32
C GLU A 97 12.75 17.62 -13.80
N ARG A 98 12.96 18.75 -13.12
CA ARG A 98 12.91 18.82 -11.65
C ARG A 98 11.57 18.33 -11.09
N TRP A 99 10.44 18.68 -11.71
CA TRP A 99 9.12 18.31 -11.20
C TRP A 99 8.89 16.79 -11.21
N ARG A 100 9.36 16.08 -12.26
CA ARG A 100 9.28 14.62 -12.37
C ARG A 100 10.07 13.95 -11.25
N ARG A 101 11.32 14.40 -11.05
CA ARG A 101 12.20 13.89 -9.99
C ARG A 101 11.61 14.14 -8.61
N VAL A 102 11.18 15.36 -8.34
CA VAL A 102 10.59 15.72 -7.04
C VAL A 102 9.30 14.94 -6.80
N GLY A 103 8.45 14.77 -7.81
CA GLY A 103 7.20 14.02 -7.65
C GLY A 103 7.41 12.55 -7.31
N TRP A 104 8.35 11.87 -7.98
CA TRP A 104 8.73 10.50 -7.62
C TRP A 104 9.36 10.41 -6.22
N ALA A 105 10.17 11.39 -5.82
CA ALA A 105 10.72 11.44 -4.46
C ALA A 105 9.64 11.60 -3.38
N ILE A 106 8.65 12.48 -3.62
CA ILE A 106 7.51 12.68 -2.71
C ILE A 106 6.71 11.38 -2.58
N ILE A 107 6.37 10.73 -3.70
CA ILE A 107 5.66 9.44 -3.72
C ILE A 107 6.45 8.36 -2.96
N ALA A 108 7.76 8.27 -3.19
CA ALA A 108 8.61 7.30 -2.52
C ALA A 108 8.62 7.47 -1.00
N VAL A 109 8.82 8.70 -0.52
CA VAL A 109 8.80 9.01 0.91
C VAL A 109 7.43 8.69 1.52
N PHE A 110 6.34 9.06 0.83
CA PHE A 110 4.99 8.77 1.29
C PHE A 110 4.71 7.27 1.41
N LEU A 111 5.05 6.48 0.38
CA LEU A 111 4.82 5.02 0.39
C LEU A 111 5.68 4.29 1.43
N LEU A 112 6.94 4.70 1.61
CA LEU A 112 7.78 4.14 2.67
C LEU A 112 7.24 4.51 4.05
N TYR A 113 6.71 5.72 4.21
CA TYR A 113 5.99 6.11 5.42
C TYR A 113 4.75 5.24 5.64
N MET A 114 3.90 5.02 4.63
CA MET A 114 2.71 4.15 4.73
C MET A 114 3.10 2.74 5.19
N ALA A 115 4.15 2.14 4.61
CA ALA A 115 4.62 0.83 5.04
C ALA A 115 5.08 0.80 6.51
N MET A 116 5.74 1.87 6.99
CA MET A 116 6.12 2.01 8.40
C MET A 116 4.90 2.22 9.30
N ASP A 117 3.93 2.98 8.83
CA ASP A 117 2.69 3.28 9.52
C ASP A 117 1.88 2.01 9.74
N ASP A 118 1.58 1.25 8.68
CA ASP A 118 0.88 -0.04 8.75
C ASP A 118 1.62 -1.05 9.64
N GLY A 119 2.94 -1.13 9.51
CA GLY A 119 3.75 -2.05 10.32
C GLY A 119 3.86 -1.66 11.81
N SER A 120 3.58 -0.41 12.16
CA SER A 120 3.71 0.09 13.54
C SER A 120 2.42 0.60 14.16
N LYS A 121 1.33 0.65 13.39
CA LYS A 121 0.03 1.24 13.77
C LYS A 121 0.14 2.71 14.16
N PHE A 122 0.99 3.47 13.48
CA PHE A 122 1.35 4.80 13.95
C PHE A 122 0.15 5.75 13.96
N HIS A 123 -0.65 5.78 12.89
CA HIS A 123 -1.85 6.61 12.79
C HIS A 123 -2.92 6.21 13.81
N GLU A 124 -3.07 4.92 14.11
CA GLU A 124 -3.98 4.44 15.14
C GLU A 124 -3.57 4.89 16.54
N ARG A 125 -2.27 4.79 16.86
CA ARG A 125 -1.71 5.19 18.16
C ARG A 125 -1.84 6.69 18.38
N VAL A 126 -1.52 7.48 17.34
CA VAL A 126 -1.72 8.94 17.38
C VAL A 126 -3.20 9.28 17.50
N GLY A 127 -4.07 8.61 16.73
CA GLY A 127 -5.53 8.78 16.83
C GLY A 127 -6.06 8.50 18.23
N SER A 128 -5.55 7.46 18.89
CA SER A 128 -5.89 7.12 20.27
C SER A 128 -5.40 8.17 21.27
N ALA A 129 -4.17 8.67 21.12
CA ALA A 129 -3.65 9.75 21.95
C ALA A 129 -4.46 11.05 21.82
N VAL A 130 -4.86 11.40 20.58
CA VAL A 130 -5.75 12.55 20.32
C VAL A 130 -7.11 12.34 20.97
N LYS A 131 -7.68 11.13 20.89
CA LYS A 131 -8.95 10.79 21.57
C LYS A 131 -8.88 11.01 23.08
N GLU A 132 -7.78 10.61 23.73
CA GLU A 132 -7.60 10.78 25.17
C GLU A 132 -7.35 12.24 25.58
N LEU A 133 -6.56 13.00 24.82
CA LEU A 133 -6.37 14.44 25.05
C LEU A 133 -7.70 15.20 24.97
N ILE A 134 -8.52 14.81 24.01
CA ILE A 134 -9.83 15.37 23.79
C ILE A 134 -10.79 15.01 24.95
N LYS A 135 -10.78 13.76 25.45
CA LYS A 135 -11.62 13.34 26.59
C LYS A 135 -11.18 13.89 27.95
N GLY A 136 -9.89 14.20 28.12
CA GLY A 136 -9.32 14.63 29.40
C GLY A 136 -9.72 16.04 29.85
N ASP A 137 -10.49 16.77 29.04
CA ASP A 137 -10.78 18.20 29.23
C ASP A 137 -12.25 18.50 29.66
N ASP A 138 -13.08 17.50 29.98
CA ASP A 138 -14.47 17.74 30.39
C ASP A 138 -14.65 17.83 31.92
N ASP A 139 -14.65 19.08 32.41
CA ASP A 139 -15.81 19.61 33.16
C ASP A 139 -16.76 20.23 32.11
N ASP A 140 -17.83 19.50 31.79
CA ASP A 140 -19.02 19.88 31.02
C ASP A 140 -18.87 20.57 29.62
N SER A 141 -19.29 19.82 28.59
CA SER A 141 -20.28 20.25 27.58
C SER A 141 -19.84 21.03 26.33
N ARG A 142 -18.61 20.86 25.81
CA ARG A 142 -18.26 21.44 24.49
C ARG A 142 -17.68 20.45 23.47
N GLN A 143 -18.58 20.01 22.56
CA GLN A 143 -18.33 19.78 21.12
C GLN A 143 -17.40 18.65 20.68
N ILE A 144 -17.01 17.77 21.59
CA ILE A 144 -16.06 16.68 21.29
C ILE A 144 -16.74 15.41 20.73
N GLY A 145 -18.08 15.37 20.73
CA GLY A 145 -18.86 14.40 19.97
C GLY A 145 -19.02 14.73 18.47
N PHE A 146 -18.19 15.59 17.87
CA PHE A 146 -18.40 16.07 16.49
C PHE A 146 -18.07 15.04 15.41
N PHE A 147 -17.12 14.13 15.65
CA PHE A 147 -16.71 13.15 14.65
C PHE A 147 -17.10 11.74 15.09
N PRO A 148 -18.07 11.08 14.42
CA PRO A 148 -18.69 9.86 14.92
C PRO A 148 -17.88 8.58 14.65
N SER A 149 -16.68 8.70 14.07
CA SER A 149 -15.85 7.57 13.63
C SER A 149 -14.42 7.65 14.21
N TYR A 150 -13.48 6.90 13.64
CA TYR A 150 -12.11 6.82 14.13
C TYR A 150 -11.41 8.20 14.14
N THR A 151 -10.85 8.56 15.29
CA THR A 151 -10.20 9.87 15.51
C THR A 151 -8.93 10.06 14.69
N TRP A 152 -8.29 8.98 14.22
CA TRP A 152 -7.15 9.06 13.30
C TRP A 152 -7.54 9.83 12.03
N GLN A 153 -8.80 9.72 11.58
CA GLN A 153 -9.28 10.34 10.36
C GLN A 153 -9.23 11.87 10.45
N LEU A 154 -9.41 12.46 11.64
CA LEU A 154 -9.29 13.91 11.79
C LEU A 154 -7.87 14.43 11.52
N VAL A 155 -6.85 13.61 11.80
CA VAL A 155 -5.44 13.99 11.69
C VAL A 155 -4.87 13.57 10.34
N PHE A 156 -5.04 12.30 9.98
CA PHE A 156 -4.36 11.72 8.82
C PHE A 156 -5.20 11.74 7.55
N LEU A 157 -6.54 11.72 7.61
CA LEU A 157 -7.35 11.73 6.39
C LEU A 157 -7.09 12.96 5.50
N PRO A 158 -6.94 14.20 6.03
CA PRO A 158 -6.58 15.34 5.19
C PRO A 158 -5.22 15.19 4.54
N ILE A 159 -4.26 14.61 5.28
CA ILE A 159 -2.89 14.38 4.79
C ILE A 159 -2.92 13.32 3.69
N PHE A 160 -3.46 12.14 3.97
CA PHE A 160 -3.57 11.01 3.04
C PHE A 160 -4.41 11.38 1.81
N GLY A 161 -5.52 12.10 2.00
CA GLY A 161 -6.33 12.63 0.91
C GLY A 161 -5.56 13.59 0.01
N SER A 162 -4.75 14.49 0.59
CA SER A 162 -3.90 15.38 -0.20
C SER A 162 -2.83 14.62 -1.02
N PHE A 163 -2.24 13.56 -0.44
CA PHE A 163 -1.32 12.68 -1.16
C PHE A 163 -2.01 11.86 -2.25
N GLY A 164 -3.22 11.35 -2.01
CA GLY A 164 -4.02 10.66 -3.01
C GLY A 164 -4.33 11.55 -4.22
N LEU A 165 -4.74 12.79 -3.97
CA LEU A 165 -4.95 13.80 -5.03
C LEU A 165 -3.64 14.13 -5.76
N PHE A 166 -2.55 14.28 -5.02
CA PHE A 166 -1.23 14.50 -5.60
C PHE A 166 -0.79 13.34 -6.51
N ILE A 167 -0.95 12.10 -6.07
CA ILE A 167 -0.65 10.88 -6.85
C ILE A 167 -1.47 10.87 -8.14
N LEU A 168 -2.79 11.10 -8.06
CA LEU A 168 -3.66 11.17 -9.24
C LEU A 168 -3.20 12.25 -10.22
N TRP A 169 -2.95 13.46 -9.72
CA TRP A 169 -2.49 14.58 -10.54
C TRP A 169 -1.14 14.31 -11.19
N PHE A 170 -0.15 13.90 -10.39
CA PHE A 170 1.22 13.67 -10.83
C PHE A 170 1.29 12.53 -11.84
N LEU A 171 0.71 11.37 -11.51
CA LEU A 171 0.76 10.19 -12.39
C LEU A 171 -0.06 10.38 -13.66
N ASN A 172 -1.15 11.15 -13.63
CA ASN A 172 -1.88 11.49 -14.85
C ASN A 172 -1.03 12.32 -15.84
N LYS A 173 -0.11 13.16 -15.32
CA LYS A 173 0.85 13.93 -16.13
C LYS A 173 2.08 13.11 -16.53
N GLU A 174 2.56 12.26 -15.64
CA GLU A 174 3.80 11.49 -15.80
C GLU A 174 3.63 10.26 -16.71
N LEU A 175 2.51 9.55 -16.58
CA LEU A 175 2.24 8.34 -17.35
C LEU A 175 1.73 8.68 -18.77
N GLN A 176 2.22 7.93 -19.76
CA GLN A 176 1.78 8.11 -21.15
C GLN A 176 0.62 7.18 -21.54
N VAL A 177 0.55 5.99 -20.92
CA VAL A 177 -0.38 4.94 -21.30
C VAL A 177 -1.71 5.09 -20.55
N ALA A 178 -2.82 5.21 -21.29
CA ALA A 178 -4.16 5.39 -20.70
C ALA A 178 -4.58 4.25 -19.76
N ARG A 179 -4.19 3.00 -20.09
CA ARG A 179 -4.45 1.84 -19.23
C ARG A 179 -3.81 1.99 -17.85
N ASP A 180 -2.57 2.48 -17.79
CA ASP A 180 -1.87 2.64 -16.52
C ASP A 180 -2.49 3.78 -15.70
N LYS A 181 -2.96 4.86 -16.35
CA LYS A 181 -3.75 5.91 -15.69
C LYS A 181 -5.05 5.37 -15.09
N LEU A 182 -5.76 4.52 -15.82
CA LEU A 182 -6.97 3.88 -15.31
C LEU A 182 -6.68 2.98 -14.11
N MET A 183 -5.56 2.23 -14.14
CA MET A 183 -5.12 1.43 -12.99
C MET A 183 -4.81 2.28 -11.77
N VAL A 184 -4.20 3.47 -11.94
CA VAL A 184 -4.00 4.43 -10.83
C VAL A 184 -5.34 4.92 -10.27
N VAL A 185 -6.30 5.27 -11.13
CA VAL A 185 -7.64 5.68 -10.69
C VAL A 185 -8.33 4.55 -9.93
N ALA A 186 -8.24 3.32 -10.42
CA ALA A 186 -8.79 2.15 -9.75
C ALA A 186 -8.12 1.92 -8.39
N ALA A 187 -6.79 2.02 -8.30
CA ALA A 187 -6.04 1.86 -7.06
C ALA A 187 -6.43 2.90 -6.01
N VAL A 188 -6.45 4.18 -6.38
CA VAL A 188 -6.85 5.26 -5.47
C VAL A 188 -8.33 5.12 -5.10
N GLY A 189 -9.19 4.69 -6.04
CA GLY A 189 -10.58 4.38 -5.78
C GLY A 189 -10.76 3.29 -4.73
N LEU A 190 -9.97 2.20 -4.80
CA LEU A 190 -9.97 1.13 -3.79
C LEU A 190 -9.56 1.65 -2.41
N LEU A 191 -8.54 2.50 -2.31
CA LEU A 191 -8.14 3.11 -1.02
C LEU A 191 -9.22 4.02 -0.46
N VAL A 192 -9.88 4.82 -1.31
CA VAL A 192 -11.01 5.65 -0.87
C VAL A 192 -12.15 4.77 -0.36
N LEU A 193 -12.44 3.65 -1.03
CA LEU A 193 -13.47 2.70 -0.58
C LEU A 193 -13.08 2.04 0.74
N ALA A 194 -11.81 1.68 0.94
CA ALA A 194 -11.30 1.14 2.20
C ALA A 194 -11.49 2.14 3.34
N VAL A 195 -11.05 3.39 3.15
CA VAL A 195 -11.24 4.46 4.15
C VAL A 195 -12.73 4.71 4.46
N VAL A 196 -13.60 4.61 3.45
CA VAL A 196 -15.06 4.74 3.67
C VAL A 196 -15.61 3.55 4.47
N ALA A 197 -15.14 2.33 4.20
CA ALA A 197 -15.51 1.16 5.01
C ALA A 197 -15.08 1.34 6.46
N ASP A 198 -13.84 1.80 6.67
CA ASP A 198 -13.26 2.07 7.98
C ASP A 198 -14.02 3.19 8.72
N PHE A 199 -14.52 4.22 8.00
CA PHE A 199 -15.43 5.21 8.55
C PHE A 199 -16.71 4.57 9.12
N PHE A 200 -17.38 3.70 8.36
CA PHE A 200 -18.60 3.02 8.83
C PHE A 200 -18.32 2.04 9.97
N GLU A 201 -17.16 1.40 10.00
CA GLU A 201 -16.73 0.55 11.11
C GLU A 201 -16.61 1.33 12.41
N GLY A 202 -16.02 2.52 12.36
CA GLY A 202 -15.83 3.39 13.51
C GLY A 202 -17.12 3.96 14.10
N LEU A 203 -18.25 3.91 13.37
CA LEU A 203 -19.55 4.36 13.87
C LEU A 203 -20.13 3.41 14.93
N ASP A 204 -20.88 3.98 15.89
CA ASP A 204 -21.74 3.19 16.78
C ASP A 204 -22.78 2.41 15.96
N MET A 205 -23.07 1.16 16.33
CA MET A 205 -23.96 0.27 15.57
C MET A 205 -25.40 0.79 15.48
N ASP A 206 -25.82 1.60 16.47
CA ASP A 206 -27.15 2.22 16.52
C ASP A 206 -27.20 3.57 15.78
N HIS A 207 -26.07 4.04 15.22
CA HIS A 207 -26.01 5.29 14.49
C HIS A 207 -26.86 5.20 13.20
N PRO A 208 -27.69 6.21 12.85
CA PRO A 208 -28.70 6.10 11.78
C PRO A 208 -28.17 5.74 10.39
N ILE A 209 -26.92 6.09 10.10
CA ILE A 209 -26.25 5.80 8.82
C ILE A 209 -25.28 4.62 8.91
N ASN A 210 -25.22 3.91 10.04
CA ASN A 210 -24.31 2.78 10.18
C ASN A 210 -24.80 1.61 9.32
N LEU A 211 -24.14 1.44 8.17
CA LEU A 211 -24.43 0.36 7.23
C LEU A 211 -24.29 -1.02 7.90
N HIS A 212 -23.35 -1.21 8.81
CA HIS A 212 -23.18 -2.47 9.54
C HIS A 212 -24.41 -2.79 10.41
N GLY A 213 -25.02 -1.79 11.04
CA GLY A 213 -26.25 -1.94 11.82
C GLY A 213 -27.42 -2.40 10.95
N TRP A 214 -27.59 -1.78 9.77
CA TRP A 214 -28.63 -2.15 8.81
C TRP A 214 -28.44 -3.57 8.24
N ILE A 215 -27.20 -3.91 7.84
CA ILE A 215 -26.81 -5.25 7.34
C ILE A 215 -27.12 -6.32 8.39
N LYS A 216 -26.71 -6.07 9.64
CA LYS A 216 -26.94 -6.97 10.77
C LYS A 216 -28.42 -7.28 10.95
N GLN A 217 -29.28 -6.25 10.98
CA GLN A 217 -30.72 -6.41 11.18
C GLN A 217 -31.40 -7.09 9.99
N THR A 218 -30.97 -6.79 8.76
CA THR A 218 -31.59 -7.30 7.54
C THR A 218 -31.34 -8.79 7.32
N TRP A 219 -30.15 -9.28 7.69
CA TRP A 219 -29.73 -10.67 7.44
C TRP A 219 -29.51 -11.52 8.69
N ASP A 220 -29.94 -11.02 9.86
CA ASP A 220 -29.81 -11.70 11.17
C ASP A 220 -28.37 -12.18 11.46
N LEU A 221 -27.39 -11.35 11.10
CA LEU A 221 -25.99 -11.65 11.30
C LEU A 221 -25.54 -11.22 12.70
N SER A 222 -24.48 -11.85 13.21
CA SER A 222 -23.82 -11.35 14.42
C SER A 222 -23.02 -10.07 14.12
N THR A 223 -22.89 -9.19 15.12
CA THR A 223 -22.01 -8.00 15.02
C THR A 223 -20.57 -8.39 14.64
N TYR A 224 -20.09 -9.52 15.17
CA TYR A 224 -18.77 -10.05 14.86
C TYR A 224 -18.63 -10.37 13.37
N GLN A 225 -19.56 -11.12 12.77
CA GLN A 225 -19.50 -11.49 11.36
C GLN A 225 -19.49 -10.25 10.45
N VAL A 226 -20.37 -9.28 10.69
CA VAL A 226 -20.45 -8.08 9.84
C VAL A 226 -19.16 -7.28 9.88
N ARG A 227 -18.62 -7.01 11.08
CA ARG A 227 -17.36 -6.27 11.23
C ARG A 227 -16.18 -7.04 10.66
N HIS A 228 -16.09 -8.34 10.93
CA HIS A 228 -15.01 -9.19 10.45
C HIS A 228 -14.97 -9.24 8.92
N TYR A 229 -16.12 -9.45 8.25
CA TYR A 229 -16.17 -9.43 6.79
C TYR A 229 -15.89 -8.06 6.20
N SER A 230 -16.40 -6.98 6.82
CA SER A 230 -16.13 -5.62 6.36
C SER A 230 -14.63 -5.32 6.40
N LYS A 231 -13.96 -5.59 7.53
CA LYS A 231 -12.52 -5.43 7.66
C LYS A 231 -11.74 -6.33 6.70
N SER A 232 -12.17 -7.58 6.49
CA SER A 232 -11.52 -8.45 5.50
C SER A 232 -11.62 -7.91 4.07
N ILE A 233 -12.73 -7.26 3.70
CA ILE A 233 -12.90 -6.65 2.39
C ILE A 233 -12.04 -5.39 2.29
N GLU A 234 -11.99 -4.58 3.33
CA GLU A 234 -11.13 -3.40 3.44
C GLU A 234 -9.66 -3.75 3.20
N GLU A 235 -9.10 -4.66 4.00
CA GLU A 235 -7.71 -5.13 3.90
C GLU A 235 -7.38 -5.67 2.49
N PHE A 236 -8.33 -6.37 1.87
CA PHE A 236 -8.20 -6.85 0.49
C PHE A 236 -8.15 -5.70 -0.52
N MET A 237 -9.01 -4.69 -0.38
CA MET A 237 -9.00 -3.51 -1.26
C MET A 237 -7.69 -2.73 -1.15
N GLU A 238 -7.15 -2.61 0.06
CA GLU A 238 -5.86 -1.94 0.29
C GLU A 238 -4.70 -2.68 -0.37
N MET A 239 -4.57 -3.99 -0.16
CA MET A 239 -3.54 -4.80 -0.82
C MET A 239 -3.68 -4.74 -2.36
N LEU A 240 -4.90 -4.89 -2.89
CA LEU A 240 -5.15 -4.85 -4.32
C LEU A 240 -4.79 -3.49 -4.93
N SER A 241 -5.01 -2.40 -4.19
CA SER A 241 -4.56 -1.06 -4.57
C SER A 241 -3.04 -0.99 -4.71
N MET A 242 -2.31 -1.50 -3.72
CA MET A 242 -0.84 -1.55 -3.75
C MET A 242 -0.34 -2.41 -4.91
N THR A 243 -1.00 -3.54 -5.21
CA THR A 243 -0.74 -4.34 -6.42
C THR A 243 -0.87 -3.50 -7.69
N PHE A 244 -1.98 -2.76 -7.87
CA PHE A 244 -2.18 -1.96 -9.08
C PHE A 244 -1.12 -0.86 -9.23
N LEU A 245 -0.83 -0.12 -8.17
CA LEU A 245 0.21 0.91 -8.19
C LEU A 245 1.59 0.31 -8.52
N TRP A 246 1.93 -0.83 -7.91
CA TRP A 246 3.22 -1.46 -8.13
C TRP A 246 3.42 -1.94 -9.56
N ILE A 247 2.39 -2.54 -10.15
CA ILE A 247 2.43 -2.92 -11.57
C ILE A 247 2.57 -1.70 -12.49
N VAL A 248 1.89 -0.59 -12.18
CA VAL A 248 2.06 0.66 -12.93
C VAL A 248 3.49 1.18 -12.82
N PHE A 249 4.09 1.17 -11.63
CA PHE A 249 5.43 1.70 -11.41
C PHE A 249 6.49 0.84 -12.10
N LEU A 250 6.36 -0.48 -12.05
CA LEU A 250 7.26 -1.39 -12.75
C LEU A 250 7.14 -1.25 -14.27
N ARG A 251 5.93 -1.10 -14.82
CA ARG A 251 5.75 -0.83 -16.25
C ARG A 251 6.40 0.50 -16.64
N HIS A 252 6.14 1.55 -15.87
CA HIS A 252 6.76 2.85 -16.12
C HIS A 252 8.28 2.79 -16.10
N LEU A 253 8.84 2.08 -15.12
CA LEU A 253 10.29 1.85 -15.01
C LEU A 253 10.86 1.19 -16.28
N THR A 254 10.18 0.15 -16.79
CA THR A 254 10.63 -0.56 -18.01
C THR A 254 10.51 0.29 -19.27
N GLN A 255 9.60 1.25 -19.30
CA GLN A 255 9.44 2.18 -20.43
C GLN A 255 10.55 3.24 -20.45
N ILE A 256 10.91 3.78 -19.28
CA ILE A 256 11.93 4.84 -19.18
C ILE A 256 13.37 4.31 -19.12
N SER A 257 13.54 3.04 -18.74
CA SER A 257 14.84 2.36 -18.64
C SER A 257 14.74 0.95 -19.23
N PRO A 258 14.77 0.82 -20.58
CA PRO A 258 14.69 -0.49 -21.24
C PRO A 258 15.88 -1.41 -20.93
N SER A 259 17.01 -0.84 -20.48
CA SER A 259 18.18 -1.57 -20.03
C SER A 259 18.74 -0.91 -18.76
N ILE A 260 19.44 -1.69 -17.94
CA ILE A 260 20.12 -1.23 -16.73
C ILE A 260 21.53 -1.81 -16.72
N ASP A 261 22.54 -0.93 -16.85
CA ASP A 261 23.94 -1.31 -16.75
C ASP A 261 24.43 -1.19 -15.30
N LEU A 262 24.66 -2.33 -14.64
CA LEU A 262 25.25 -2.37 -13.30
C LEU A 262 26.78 -2.45 -13.40
N ARG A 263 27.47 -1.41 -12.91
CA ARG A 263 28.94 -1.35 -12.88
C ARG A 263 29.42 -1.22 -11.44
N PHE A 264 30.04 -2.28 -10.93
CA PHE A 264 30.71 -2.25 -9.63
C PHE A 264 32.04 -1.51 -9.77
N ARG A 265 32.23 -0.44 -8.97
CA ARG A 265 33.51 0.25 -8.87
C ARG A 265 34.26 -0.29 -7.65
N ASN A 266 35.39 -0.95 -7.88
CA ASN A 266 36.32 -1.26 -6.80
C ASN A 266 36.97 0.06 -6.36
N VAL A 267 36.50 0.64 -5.26
CA VAL A 267 37.20 1.74 -4.61
C VAL A 267 38.39 1.13 -3.88
N PRO A 268 39.65 1.50 -4.20
CA PRO A 268 40.80 0.98 -3.48
C PRO A 268 40.67 1.33 -2.00
N THR A 269 40.68 0.32 -1.13
CA THR A 269 40.88 0.52 0.30
C THR A 269 42.34 0.88 0.49
N GLY A 270 42.62 2.17 0.76
CA GLY A 270 43.93 2.64 1.18
C GLY A 270 44.28 2.20 2.59
#